data_AF-M2CKB0-F1
#
_entry.id   AF-M2CKB0-F1
#
_cell.length_a   1.000
_cell.length_b   1.000
_cell.length_c   1.000
_cell.angle_alpha   90.00
_cell.angle_beta   90.00
_cell.angle_gamma   90.00
#
_symmetry.space_group_name_H-M   'P 1'
#
loop_
_entity.id
_entity.type
_entity.pdbx_description
1 polymer ?
#
loop_
_entity_poly.entity_id
_entity_poly.type
_entity_poly.pdbx_seq_one_letter_code
_entity_poly.pdbx_strand_id
1 'polypeptide(L)'
;MNTIMDNSNFNIQEWVNLNSYTDSKGWKGYCRRNKPFTIFRANKIVRCFMHFFRKHTNNIIIVSNVFKIKEYNLNNNNINNYIKHIEKYLIDFGYIKIISASIYDNDNCLSSGFKKFLTTDYDIISMFSLLMMMDEGIDGHCFFIFDELGLIAYPHDDTGFGFIRIKNTKVHYEDMFLKSVSQFSDFTSVVKGDILIPKQN
;
A
#
# COMPACT_ATOMS: atom_id res chain seq x y z
N MET A 1 -0.86 8.48 28.48
CA MET A 1 -1.05 7.01 28.50
C MET A 1 -0.87 6.52 27.08
N ASN A 2 0.21 5.79 26.79
CA ASN A 2 0.38 5.10 25.51
C ASN A 2 -0.52 3.87 25.55
N THR A 3 -1.70 3.96 24.93
CA THR A 3 -2.48 2.79 24.57
C THR A 3 -1.69 2.06 23.49
N ILE A 4 -1.02 0.98 23.90
CA ILE A 4 -0.67 -0.12 23.00
C ILE A 4 -2.00 -0.50 22.36
N MET A 5 -2.14 -0.31 21.05
CA MET A 5 -3.32 -0.78 20.33
C MET A 5 -3.40 -2.28 20.60
N ASP A 6 -4.51 -2.71 21.19
CA ASP A 6 -4.78 -4.14 21.33
C ASP A 6 -4.91 -4.69 19.90
N ASN A 7 -3.85 -5.31 19.42
CA ASN A 7 -3.71 -5.73 18.02
C ASN A 7 -4.84 -6.66 17.58
N SER A 8 -5.53 -7.29 18.53
CA SER A 8 -6.73 -8.09 18.32
C SER A 8 -7.90 -7.27 17.75
N ASN A 9 -8.13 -6.05 18.24
CA ASN A 9 -9.31 -5.23 17.95
C ASN A 9 -9.12 -4.11 16.90
N PHE A 10 -7.92 -3.96 16.32
CA PHE A 10 -7.74 -2.96 15.25
C PHE A 10 -8.67 -3.23 14.05
N ASN A 11 -9.68 -2.38 13.85
CA ASN A 11 -10.56 -2.44 12.69
C ASN A 11 -10.17 -1.34 11.69
N ILE A 12 -9.69 -1.74 10.51
CA ILE A 12 -9.23 -0.78 9.49
C ILE A 12 -10.33 0.18 9.03
N GLN A 13 -11.59 -0.27 9.04
CA GLN A 13 -12.74 0.49 8.56
C GLN A 13 -13.11 1.66 9.49
N GLU A 14 -12.64 1.67 10.74
CA GLU A 14 -12.77 2.83 11.63
C GLU A 14 -11.86 3.99 11.23
N TRP A 15 -10.81 3.70 10.45
CA TRP A 15 -9.76 4.65 10.08
C TRP A 15 -9.76 4.99 8.60
N VAL A 16 -10.19 4.05 7.76
CA VAL A 16 -10.12 4.13 6.30
C VAL A 16 -11.51 4.00 5.70
N ASN A 17 -11.91 4.98 4.89
CA ASN A 17 -13.08 4.85 4.03
C ASN A 17 -12.66 4.05 2.78
N LEU A 18 -13.06 2.78 2.72
CA LEU A 18 -12.65 1.85 1.64
C LEU A 18 -13.23 2.23 0.26
N ASN A 19 -14.31 3.00 0.21
CA ASN A 19 -14.89 3.49 -1.03
C ASN A 19 -14.14 4.72 -1.58
N SER A 20 -13.43 5.43 -0.72
CA SER A 20 -12.72 6.66 -1.06
C SER A 20 -11.69 6.97 0.02
N TYR A 21 -10.43 6.59 -0.20
CA TYR A 21 -9.39 6.80 0.80
C TYR A 21 -9.18 8.28 1.13
N THR A 22 -9.41 9.18 0.18
CA THR A 22 -9.31 10.64 0.36
C THR A 22 -10.34 11.20 1.35
N ASP A 23 -11.47 10.50 1.51
CA ASP A 23 -12.53 10.88 2.45
C ASP A 23 -12.28 10.33 3.86
N SER A 24 -11.20 9.58 4.06
CA SER A 24 -10.79 9.14 5.39
C SER A 24 -10.45 10.35 6.26
N LYS A 25 -10.97 10.42 7.49
CA LYS A 25 -10.78 11.55 8.42
C LYS A 25 -9.30 11.93 8.59
N GLY A 26 -8.43 10.93 8.64
CA GLY A 26 -6.99 11.08 8.82
C GLY A 26 -6.18 11.27 7.53
N TRP A 27 -6.81 11.32 6.35
CA TRP A 27 -6.09 11.35 5.07
C TRP A 27 -5.14 12.56 4.99
N LYS A 28 -3.90 12.30 4.55
CA LYS A 28 -2.83 13.30 4.46
C LYS A 28 -2.38 13.58 3.04
N GLY A 29 -2.41 12.57 2.19
CA GLY A 29 -1.94 12.71 0.82
C GLY A 29 -1.52 11.39 0.23
N TYR A 30 -1.08 11.45 -1.03
CA TYR A 30 -0.46 10.35 -1.74
C TYR A 30 0.60 10.87 -2.71
N CYS A 31 1.51 9.99 -3.11
CA CYS A 31 2.32 10.18 -4.31
C CYS A 31 1.91 9.18 -5.37
N ARG A 32 2.05 9.57 -6.65
CA ARG A 32 1.81 8.70 -7.80
C ARG A 32 2.78 9.03 -8.94
N ARG A 33 2.96 8.11 -9.89
CA ARG A 33 3.74 8.42 -11.10
C ARG A 33 3.04 9.50 -11.93
N ASN A 34 3.82 10.38 -12.55
CA ASN A 34 3.32 11.36 -13.53
C ASN A 34 3.87 11.08 -14.96
N LYS A 35 4.51 9.92 -15.14
CA LYS A 35 5.05 9.40 -16.41
C LYS A 35 4.47 8.02 -16.70
N PRO A 36 4.60 7.51 -17.94
CA PRO A 36 4.20 6.15 -18.27
C PRO A 36 4.81 5.10 -17.34
N PHE A 37 4.01 4.06 -17.08
CA PHE A 37 4.42 2.95 -16.24
C PHE A 37 5.70 2.29 -16.77
N THR A 38 6.59 1.96 -15.83
CA THR A 38 7.72 1.06 -16.06
C THR A 38 8.00 0.30 -14.77
N ILE A 39 8.46 -0.94 -14.88
CA ILE A 39 8.91 -1.73 -13.71
C ILE A 39 10.01 -1.00 -12.91
N PHE A 40 10.86 -0.22 -13.58
CA PHE A 40 11.89 0.59 -12.93
C PHE A 40 11.28 1.67 -12.02
N ARG A 41 10.22 2.36 -12.46
CA ARG A 41 9.54 3.38 -11.63
C ARG A 41 8.83 2.75 -10.43
N ALA A 42 8.17 1.62 -10.61
CA ALA A 42 7.55 0.89 -9.50
C ALA A 42 8.60 0.47 -8.46
N ASN A 43 9.69 -0.15 -8.91
CA ASN A 43 10.80 -0.51 -8.02
C ASN A 43 11.45 0.72 -7.36
N LYS A 44 11.60 1.84 -8.09
CA LYS A 44 12.16 3.09 -7.56
C LYS A 44 11.34 3.63 -6.39
N ILE A 45 10.01 3.71 -6.52
CA ILE A 45 9.17 4.25 -5.45
C ILE A 45 9.08 3.30 -4.26
N VAL A 46 8.99 1.99 -4.49
CA VAL A 46 9.01 0.98 -3.42
C VAL A 46 10.34 1.05 -2.67
N ARG A 47 11.48 1.06 -3.37
CA ARG A 47 12.81 1.21 -2.73
C ARG A 47 12.94 2.53 -1.96
N CYS A 48 12.36 3.62 -2.46
CA CYS A 48 12.35 4.90 -1.76
C CYS A 48 11.55 4.81 -0.45
N PHE A 49 10.33 4.27 -0.51
CA PHE A 49 9.48 4.02 0.66
C PHE A 49 10.21 3.15 1.69
N MET A 50 10.78 2.04 1.23
CA MET A 50 11.56 1.13 2.07
C MET A 50 12.75 1.83 2.72
N HIS A 51 13.54 2.55 1.93
CA HIS A 51 14.69 3.26 2.48
C HIS A 51 14.29 4.32 3.51
N PHE A 52 13.19 5.04 3.27
CA PHE A 52 12.71 6.11 4.14
C PHE A 52 12.26 5.55 5.51
N PHE A 53 11.48 4.47 5.51
CA PHE A 53 10.92 3.88 6.72
C PHE A 53 11.80 2.79 7.37
N ARG A 54 13.02 2.55 6.87
CA ARG A 54 13.93 1.48 7.34
C ARG A 54 14.25 1.45 8.84
N LYS A 55 14.04 2.55 9.56
CA LYS A 55 14.24 2.63 11.02
C LYS A 55 12.99 2.26 11.84
N HIS A 56 11.87 2.02 11.17
CA HIS A 56 10.54 1.83 11.76
C HIS A 56 9.90 0.52 11.29
N THR A 57 10.72 -0.49 11.00
CA THR A 57 10.31 -1.73 10.34
C THR A 57 10.02 -2.87 11.31
N ASN A 58 10.40 -2.71 12.57
CA ASN A 58 10.42 -3.80 13.53
C ASN A 58 9.03 -4.24 14.01
N ASN A 59 7.97 -3.48 13.71
CA ASN A 59 6.60 -3.73 14.18
C ASN A 59 5.54 -3.25 13.18
N ILE A 60 5.72 -3.53 11.89
CA ILE A 60 4.71 -3.16 10.89
C ILE A 60 3.62 -4.24 10.87
N ILE A 61 2.37 -3.82 11.00
CA ILE A 61 1.21 -4.71 10.84
C ILE A 61 0.69 -4.52 9.42
N ILE A 62 0.69 -5.59 8.64
CA ILE A 62 -0.01 -5.63 7.36
C ILE A 62 -1.46 -5.98 7.65
N VAL A 63 -2.39 -5.14 7.19
CA VAL A 63 -3.83 -5.44 7.19
C VAL A 63 -4.30 -5.52 5.76
N SER A 64 -4.72 -6.71 5.35
CA SER A 64 -4.97 -6.99 3.94
C SER A 64 -6.11 -7.98 3.74
N ASN A 65 -6.98 -7.70 2.78
CA ASN A 65 -7.95 -8.65 2.24
C ASN A 65 -7.66 -8.99 0.76
N VAL A 66 -6.41 -8.82 0.33
CA VAL A 66 -6.00 -9.04 -1.05
C VAL A 66 -6.22 -10.49 -1.50
N PHE A 67 -6.75 -10.66 -2.71
CA PHE A 67 -6.93 -11.95 -3.36
C PHE A 67 -6.57 -11.88 -4.85
N LYS A 68 -6.26 -13.06 -5.41
CA LYS A 68 -6.02 -13.27 -6.83
C LYS A 68 -7.26 -13.88 -7.49
N ILE A 69 -7.69 -13.31 -8.62
CA ILE A 69 -8.76 -13.90 -9.44
C ILE A 69 -8.22 -15.05 -10.27
N LYS A 70 -8.80 -16.24 -10.09
CA LYS A 70 -8.39 -17.48 -10.76
C LYS A 70 -8.49 -17.39 -12.28
N GLU A 71 -9.54 -16.73 -12.77
CA GLU A 71 -9.87 -16.60 -14.18
C GLU A 71 -8.95 -15.59 -14.89
N TYR A 72 -8.25 -14.74 -14.14
CA TYR A 72 -7.32 -13.77 -14.68
C TYR A 72 -5.96 -14.42 -14.95
N ASN A 73 -5.58 -14.46 -16.23
CA ASN A 73 -4.30 -15.01 -16.66
C ASN A 73 -3.40 -13.91 -17.20
N LEU A 74 -2.28 -13.68 -16.51
CA LEU A 74 -1.23 -12.78 -16.98
C LEU A 74 -0.58 -13.33 -18.26
N ASN A 75 -0.59 -12.49 -19.32
CA ASN A 75 0.14 -12.74 -20.56
C ASN A 75 1.62 -13.04 -20.30
N ASN A 76 2.28 -13.76 -21.21
CA ASN A 76 3.69 -14.11 -21.03
C ASN A 76 4.60 -12.95 -21.48
N ASN A 77 5.00 -12.10 -20.53
CA ASN A 77 6.00 -11.05 -20.74
C ASN A 77 6.88 -10.90 -19.49
N ASN A 78 7.99 -10.16 -19.59
CA ASN A 78 8.97 -10.03 -18.50
C ASN A 78 8.38 -9.41 -17.22
N ILE A 79 7.49 -8.43 -17.33
CA ILE A 79 6.82 -7.79 -16.19
C ILE A 79 5.92 -8.81 -15.49
N ASN A 80 5.14 -9.55 -16.27
CA ASN A 80 4.22 -10.55 -15.78
C ASN A 80 4.94 -11.75 -15.16
N ASN A 81 6.13 -12.11 -15.65
CA ASN A 81 6.95 -13.16 -15.02
C ASN A 81 7.51 -12.71 -13.67
N TYR A 82 7.89 -11.44 -13.54
CA TYR A 82 8.27 -10.86 -12.26
C TYR A 82 7.09 -10.85 -11.27
N ILE A 83 5.91 -10.47 -11.72
CA ILE A 83 4.69 -10.48 -10.92
C ILE A 83 4.29 -11.91 -10.51
N LYS A 84 4.32 -12.88 -11.43
CA LYS A 84 4.06 -14.29 -11.12
C LYS A 84 4.95 -14.85 -10.01
N HIS A 85 6.20 -14.39 -9.93
CA HIS A 85 7.11 -14.78 -8.86
C HIS A 85 6.63 -14.23 -7.50
N ILE A 86 6.26 -12.95 -7.45
CA ILE A 86 5.71 -12.30 -6.25
C ILE A 86 4.39 -12.96 -5.83
N GLU A 87 3.46 -13.14 -6.78
CA GLU A 87 2.18 -13.83 -6.56
C GLU A 87 2.40 -15.21 -5.94
N LYS A 88 3.26 -16.03 -6.57
CA LYS A 88 3.55 -17.39 -6.09
C LYS A 88 4.06 -17.38 -4.66
N TYR A 89 5.00 -16.49 -4.34
CA TYR A 89 5.53 -16.38 -2.98
C TYR A 89 4.42 -16.01 -1.99
N LEU A 90 3.66 -14.95 -2.25
CA LEU A 90 2.61 -14.51 -1.33
C LEU A 90 1.47 -15.54 -1.16
N ILE A 91 1.20 -16.35 -2.18
CA ILE A 91 0.23 -17.45 -2.12
C ILE A 91 0.80 -18.64 -1.34
N ASP A 92 2.01 -19.09 -1.65
CA ASP A 92 2.64 -20.27 -1.02
C ASP A 92 2.80 -20.06 0.50
N PHE A 93 3.07 -18.83 0.93
CA PHE A 93 3.19 -18.46 2.34
C PHE A 93 1.86 -18.02 3.00
N GLY A 94 0.73 -18.13 2.29
CA GLY A 94 -0.61 -17.93 2.84
C GLY A 94 -1.05 -16.48 3.06
N TYR A 95 -0.30 -15.51 2.55
CA TYR A 95 -0.65 -14.09 2.60
C TYR A 95 -1.87 -13.78 1.73
N ILE A 96 -1.88 -14.32 0.50
CA ILE A 96 -2.93 -14.11 -0.50
C ILE A 96 -3.61 -15.45 -0.84
N LYS A 97 -4.91 -15.41 -1.14
CA LYS A 97 -5.67 -16.57 -1.62
C LYS A 97 -6.02 -16.41 -3.10
N ILE A 98 -6.09 -17.53 -3.81
CA ILE A 98 -6.70 -17.60 -5.14
C ILE A 98 -8.19 -17.84 -4.95
N ILE A 99 -9.02 -17.00 -5.56
CA ILE A 99 -10.49 -17.05 -5.46
C ILE A 99 -11.08 -16.98 -6.87
N SER A 100 -12.24 -17.60 -7.08
CA SER A 100 -13.00 -17.47 -8.33
C SER A 100 -13.67 -16.09 -8.42
N ALA A 101 -13.89 -15.61 -9.64
CA ALA A 101 -14.65 -14.40 -9.93
C ALA A 101 -16.08 -14.39 -9.34
N SER A 102 -16.65 -15.54 -8.94
CA SER A 102 -17.92 -15.56 -8.19
C SER A 102 -17.84 -14.87 -6.82
N ILE A 103 -16.65 -14.48 -6.34
CA ILE A 103 -16.51 -13.66 -5.13
C ILE A 103 -17.28 -12.34 -5.25
N TYR A 104 -17.41 -11.80 -6.46
CA TYR A 104 -18.11 -10.54 -6.73
C TYR A 104 -19.64 -10.67 -6.60
N ASP A 105 -20.19 -11.88 -6.45
CA ASP A 105 -21.61 -12.08 -6.12
C ASP A 105 -21.94 -11.58 -4.70
N ASN A 106 -20.91 -11.32 -3.89
CA ASN A 106 -21.03 -10.66 -2.59
C ASN A 106 -20.58 -9.20 -2.69
N ASP A 107 -21.53 -8.27 -2.54
CA ASP A 107 -21.28 -6.82 -2.55
C ASP A 107 -20.21 -6.36 -1.54
N ASN A 108 -19.99 -7.13 -0.47
CA ASN A 108 -19.00 -6.84 0.57
C ASN A 108 -17.66 -7.56 0.37
N CYS A 109 -17.40 -8.18 -0.79
CA CYS A 109 -16.17 -8.93 -1.03
C CYS A 109 -14.90 -8.09 -0.85
N LEU A 110 -14.92 -6.81 -1.25
CA LEU A 110 -13.81 -5.88 -1.09
C LEU A 110 -13.77 -5.21 0.29
N SER A 111 -14.86 -5.22 1.06
CA SER A 111 -14.94 -4.57 2.37
C SER A 111 -14.86 -5.54 3.55
N SER A 112 -14.64 -6.84 3.31
CA SER A 112 -14.59 -7.88 4.33
C SER A 112 -13.36 -8.78 4.19
N GLY A 113 -13.16 -9.69 5.15
CA GLY A 113 -12.13 -10.72 5.06
C GLY A 113 -10.69 -10.26 5.34
N PHE A 114 -10.52 -9.08 5.94
CA PHE A 114 -9.20 -8.56 6.32
C PHE A 114 -8.47 -9.51 7.28
N LYS A 115 -7.24 -9.85 6.91
CA LYS A 115 -6.27 -10.55 7.76
C LYS A 115 -5.22 -9.59 8.26
N LYS A 116 -4.65 -9.91 9.41
CA LYS A 116 -3.54 -9.17 10.02
C LYS A 116 -2.30 -10.04 10.01
N PHE A 117 -1.19 -9.48 9.55
CA PHE A 117 0.12 -10.12 9.59
C PHE A 117 1.07 -9.18 10.32
N LEU A 118 1.61 -9.63 11.46
CA LEU A 118 2.75 -8.95 12.05
C LEU A 118 3.98 -9.38 11.26
N THR A 119 4.69 -8.42 10.68
CA THR A 119 5.91 -8.73 9.92
C THR A 119 7.03 -7.80 10.33
N THR A 120 8.22 -8.38 10.47
CA THR A 120 9.50 -7.67 10.44
C THR A 120 10.17 -7.78 9.07
N ASP A 121 9.63 -8.62 8.19
CA ASP A 121 10.16 -8.89 6.87
C ASP A 121 9.71 -7.80 5.89
N TYR A 122 10.71 -7.02 5.50
CA TYR A 122 10.58 -5.89 4.59
C TYR A 122 10.37 -6.33 3.14
N ASP A 123 10.76 -7.55 2.79
CA ASP A 123 10.53 -8.07 1.46
C ASP A 123 9.03 -8.32 1.24
N ILE A 124 8.28 -8.73 2.27
CA ILE A 124 6.83 -8.91 2.20
C ILE A 124 6.10 -7.58 1.90
N ILE A 125 6.52 -6.49 2.55
CA ILE A 125 5.95 -5.16 2.28
C ILE A 125 6.26 -4.71 0.85
N SER A 126 7.48 -4.96 0.38
CA SER A 126 7.90 -4.65 -0.99
C SER A 126 7.10 -5.46 -2.01
N MET A 127 6.91 -6.76 -1.75
CA MET A 127 6.13 -7.67 -2.57
C MET A 127 4.67 -7.25 -2.67
N PHE A 128 4.00 -6.97 -1.54
CA PHE A 128 2.64 -6.43 -1.56
C PHE A 128 2.57 -5.10 -2.32
N SER A 129 3.53 -4.20 -2.08
CA SER A 129 3.54 -2.89 -2.73
C SER A 129 3.65 -3.02 -4.25
N LEU A 130 4.56 -3.85 -4.74
CA LEU A 130 4.74 -4.09 -6.17
C LEU A 130 3.52 -4.79 -6.77
N LEU A 131 2.98 -5.81 -6.08
CA LEU A 131 1.81 -6.55 -6.54
C LEU A 131 0.62 -5.61 -6.75
N MET A 132 0.27 -4.81 -5.73
CA MET A 132 -0.84 -3.86 -5.79
C MET A 132 -0.65 -2.76 -6.84
N MET A 133 0.59 -2.43 -7.21
CA MET A 133 0.88 -1.37 -8.19
C MET A 133 0.97 -1.85 -9.64
N MET A 134 1.07 -3.16 -9.86
CA MET A 134 1.50 -3.72 -11.15
C MET A 134 0.61 -4.84 -11.68
N ASP A 135 -0.20 -5.49 -10.84
CA ASP A 135 -1.01 -6.64 -11.23
C ASP A 135 -2.49 -6.28 -11.34
N GLU A 136 -3.04 -6.42 -12.54
CA GLU A 136 -4.47 -6.18 -12.82
C GLU A 136 -5.35 -7.39 -12.43
N GLY A 137 -4.76 -8.52 -12.05
CA GLY A 137 -5.46 -9.74 -11.58
C GLY A 137 -5.63 -9.84 -10.07
N ILE A 138 -5.22 -8.79 -9.35
CA ILE A 138 -5.18 -8.72 -7.91
C ILE A 138 -6.15 -7.65 -7.45
N ASP A 139 -7.04 -8.03 -6.55
CA ASP A 139 -8.07 -7.17 -6.00
C ASP A 139 -8.02 -7.15 -4.48
N GLY A 140 -8.74 -6.18 -3.90
CA GLY A 140 -8.80 -5.93 -2.46
C GLY A 140 -7.89 -4.78 -2.03
N HIS A 141 -7.62 -4.70 -0.73
CA HIS A 141 -6.90 -3.60 -0.11
C HIS A 141 -5.74 -4.12 0.74
N CYS A 142 -4.63 -3.39 0.74
CA CYS A 142 -3.46 -3.68 1.56
C CYS A 142 -2.98 -2.42 2.28
N PHE A 143 -2.87 -2.49 3.60
CA PHE A 143 -2.46 -1.39 4.46
C PHE A 143 -1.26 -1.79 5.31
N PHE A 144 -0.32 -0.86 5.47
CA PHE A 144 0.84 -0.98 6.34
C PHE A 144 0.66 -0.04 7.53
N ILE A 145 0.48 -0.61 8.72
CA ILE A 145 0.27 0.14 9.95
C ILE A 145 1.61 0.32 10.64
N PHE A 146 2.01 1.58 10.78
CA PHE A 146 3.16 1.99 11.58
C PHE A 146 2.63 2.58 12.89
N ASP A 147 2.31 1.70 13.85
CA ASP A 147 1.64 2.09 15.09
C ASP A 147 2.44 3.14 15.90
N GLU A 148 3.77 2.96 15.94
CA GLU A 148 4.72 3.88 16.59
C GLU A 148 4.73 5.28 15.95
N LEU A 149 4.50 5.34 14.63
CA LEU A 149 4.46 6.60 13.88
C LEU A 149 3.07 7.22 13.86
N GLY A 150 2.05 6.44 14.25
CA GLY A 150 0.66 6.87 14.22
C GLY A 150 0.09 7.02 12.82
N LEU A 151 0.57 6.22 11.85
CA LEU A 151 0.16 6.32 10.45
C LEU A 151 -0.15 4.96 9.83
N ILE A 152 -1.03 5.00 8.84
CA ILE A 152 -1.30 3.94 7.88
C ILE A 152 -0.73 4.40 6.53
N ALA A 153 0.05 3.55 5.89
CA ALA A 153 0.45 3.70 4.50
C ALA A 153 -0.25 2.65 3.64
N TYR A 154 -0.49 2.95 2.37
CA TYR A 154 -1.04 1.98 1.41
C TYR A 154 -0.43 2.18 0.03
N PRO A 155 -0.23 1.12 -0.77
CA PRO A 155 0.06 1.26 -2.20
C PRO A 155 -1.08 2.03 -2.87
N HIS A 156 -0.77 3.09 -3.61
CA HIS A 156 -1.74 3.92 -4.30
C HIS A 156 -1.82 3.52 -5.79
N ASP A 157 -3.04 3.56 -6.32
CA ASP A 157 -3.34 3.37 -7.74
C ASP A 157 -2.45 4.29 -8.58
N ASP A 158 -1.94 3.84 -9.72
CA ASP A 158 -0.93 4.59 -10.51
C ASP A 158 0.51 4.62 -9.96
N THR A 159 0.96 3.62 -9.19
CA THR A 159 2.36 3.50 -8.73
C THR A 159 2.76 4.62 -7.75
N GLY A 160 2.56 4.37 -6.46
CA GLY A 160 3.04 5.21 -5.37
C GLY A 160 2.44 4.84 -4.03
N PHE A 161 2.43 5.74 -3.05
CA PHE A 161 1.93 5.46 -1.71
C PHE A 161 1.03 6.57 -1.21
N GLY A 162 -0.07 6.19 -0.55
CA GLY A 162 -0.94 7.09 0.18
C GLY A 162 -0.82 6.92 1.69
N PHE A 163 -1.26 7.94 2.42
CA PHE A 163 -1.07 8.03 3.86
C PHE A 163 -2.31 8.54 4.60
N ILE A 164 -2.62 7.89 5.71
CA ILE A 164 -3.68 8.25 6.65
C ILE A 164 -3.08 8.31 8.06
N ARG A 165 -3.24 9.44 8.73
CA ARG A 165 -2.82 9.61 10.13
C ARG A 165 -3.90 9.09 11.07
N ILE A 166 -3.51 8.23 12.01
CA ILE A 166 -4.38 7.64 13.03
C ILE A 166 -4.06 8.13 14.45
N LYS A 167 -2.83 8.61 14.71
CA LYS A 167 -2.45 9.25 15.99
C LYS A 167 -1.75 10.57 15.74
N ASN A 168 -1.97 11.55 16.61
CA ASN A 168 -1.22 12.80 16.55
C ASN A 168 0.16 12.60 17.17
N THR A 169 1.18 12.55 16.32
CA THR A 169 2.59 12.38 16.71
C THR A 169 3.37 13.66 16.43
N LYS A 170 4.50 13.85 17.12
CA LYS A 170 5.32 15.07 16.98
C LYS A 170 5.95 15.20 15.59
N VAL A 171 6.23 14.09 14.93
CA VAL A 171 6.90 14.04 13.63
C VAL A 171 5.93 13.56 12.56
N HIS A 172 5.83 14.33 11.48
CA HIS A 172 4.93 14.07 10.37
C HIS A 172 5.66 13.33 9.24
N TYR A 173 5.89 12.03 9.42
CA TYR A 173 6.68 11.23 8.48
C TYR A 173 6.08 11.13 7.09
N GLU A 174 4.75 11.10 6.97
CA GLU A 174 4.07 11.12 5.69
C GLU A 174 4.30 12.44 4.93
N ASP A 175 4.25 13.59 5.60
CA ASP A 175 4.54 14.89 4.96
C ASP A 175 6.00 14.93 4.49
N MET A 176 6.93 14.43 5.31
CA MET A 176 8.35 14.33 4.95
C MET A 176 8.58 13.39 3.75
N PHE A 177 7.89 12.25 3.72
CA PHE A 177 8.00 11.30 2.60
C PHE A 177 7.42 11.90 1.32
N LEU A 178 6.21 12.47 1.37
CA LEU A 178 5.57 13.09 0.20
C LEU A 178 6.38 14.26 -0.36
N LYS A 179 7.00 15.07 0.52
CA LYS A 179 7.92 16.15 0.13
C LYS A 179 9.24 15.62 -0.46
N SER A 180 9.75 14.49 0.03
CA SER A 180 10.94 13.85 -0.55
C SER A 180 10.65 13.33 -1.96
N VAL A 181 9.53 12.63 -2.13
CA VAL A 181 9.13 12.07 -3.43
C VAL A 181 8.81 13.14 -4.46
N SER A 182 8.27 14.30 -4.05
CA SER A 182 7.99 15.40 -4.99
C SER A 182 9.25 15.98 -5.63
N GLN A 183 10.45 15.66 -5.16
CA GLN A 183 11.70 16.03 -5.83
C GLN A 183 12.01 15.16 -7.05
N PHE A 184 11.33 14.01 -7.21
CA PHE A 184 11.53 13.14 -8.36
C PHE A 184 10.66 13.59 -9.53
N SER A 185 11.29 13.84 -10.68
CA SER A 185 10.60 14.25 -11.91
C SER A 185 9.58 13.23 -12.44
N ASP A 186 9.70 11.96 -12.04
CA ASP A 186 8.79 10.87 -12.43
C ASP A 186 7.52 10.77 -11.55
N PHE A 187 7.43 11.55 -10.47
CA PHE A 187 6.37 11.44 -9.46
C PHE A 187 5.77 12.80 -9.12
N THR A 188 4.52 12.80 -8.70
CA THR A 188 3.86 13.97 -8.12
C THR A 188 3.26 13.57 -6.77
N SER A 189 3.30 14.49 -5.81
CA SER A 189 2.67 14.29 -4.50
C SER A 189 1.47 15.23 -4.37
N VAL A 190 0.36 14.69 -3.88
CA VAL A 190 -0.85 15.44 -3.55
C VAL A 190 -1.00 15.37 -2.03
N VAL A 191 -1.16 16.53 -1.39
CA VAL A 191 -1.42 16.62 0.05
C VAL A 191 -2.81 17.20 0.27
N LYS A 192 -3.39 16.98 1.45
CA LYS A 192 -4.70 17.55 1.76
C LYS A 192 -4.65 19.07 1.68
N GLY A 193 -5.35 19.62 0.68
CA GLY A 193 -5.44 21.06 0.43
C GLY A 193 -4.48 21.61 -0.61
N ASP A 194 -3.47 20.86 -1.08
CA ASP A 194 -2.45 21.36 -2.04
C ASP A 194 -1.86 20.26 -2.95
N ILE A 195 -1.35 20.63 -4.12
CA ILE A 195 -0.56 19.75 -5.00
C ILE A 195 0.92 20.16 -4.94
N LEU A 196 1.81 19.22 -4.61
CA LEU A 196 3.26 19.42 -4.61
C LEU A 196 3.83 18.96 -5.96
N ILE A 197 4.15 19.92 -6.82
CA ILE A 197 4.73 19.67 -8.15
C ILE A 197 6.28 19.66 -8.05
N PRO A 198 6.98 18.74 -8.74
CA PRO A 198 8.44 18.77 -8.81
C PRO A 198 8.95 20.10 -9.34
N LYS A 199 9.99 20.64 -8.70
CA LYS A 199 10.73 21.78 -9.26
C LYS A 199 11.34 21.34 -10.59
N GLN A 200 10.92 22.00 -11.68
CA GLN A 200 11.62 21.88 -12.96
C GLN A 200 12.93 22.66 -12.81
N ASN A 201 14.05 21.93 -12.86
CA ASN A 201 15.38 22.52 -13.04
C ASN A 201 15.63 22.71 -14.53
#